data_AF-A0A1F5ZTS1-F1
#
_entry.id   AF-A0A1F5ZTS1-F1
#
_cell.length_a   1.000
_cell.length_b   1.000
_cell.length_c   1.000
_cell.angle_alpha   90.00
_cell.angle_beta   90.00
_cell.angle_gamma   90.00
#
_symmetry.space_group_name_H-M   'P 1'
#
loop_
_entity.id
_entity.type
_entity.pdbx_description
1 polymer ?
#
loop_
_entity_poly.entity_id
_entity_poly.type
_entity_poly.pdbx_seq_one_letter_code
_entity_poly.pdbx_strand_id
1 'polypeptide(L)'
;MEANDNNQLTNPVETPVQPSQHSVNNQRGNFPIVLGVLVLLFVVGGGAYYLGIQRNNSQPSQVNNPSSTTHQTNEVSSRTTAPVTIDNVNEWKTYTDEKLKYRLQYAPNPLQPMRTEGDTSFIVGYFINGGNPNNFQDVQNSEKTYWISLGYISESQLSVMGIDYCGANTNDSSRCGTITVNGVNSLIDWGIPIEYTKINSNEKTEKATQLKAFVKIPHPAGGIVTIELQPVVPKSKEALYKMLSTFQFTN
;
A
#
# COMPACT_ATOMS: atom_id res chain seq x y z
N MET A 1 91.96 -31.79 17.60
CA MET A 1 90.92 -30.83 17.20
C MET A 1 90.32 -30.29 18.48
N GLU A 2 90.29 -28.95 18.58
CA GLU A 2 89.67 -28.11 19.61
C GLU A 2 88.17 -28.44 19.76
N ALA A 3 87.37 -28.02 20.74
CA ALA A 3 87.38 -26.98 21.77
C ALA A 3 86.44 -27.49 22.89
N ASN A 4 86.65 -27.28 24.18
CA ASN A 4 86.56 -26.07 25.00
C ASN A 4 85.30 -25.19 24.86
N ASP A 5 84.68 -25.02 26.03
CA ASP A 5 83.82 -23.95 26.56
C ASP A 5 82.38 -23.69 26.08
N ASN A 6 81.49 -24.14 26.97
CA ASN A 6 80.27 -23.54 27.52
C ASN A 6 79.97 -22.05 27.30
N ASN A 7 78.66 -21.79 27.16
CA ASN A 7 77.82 -20.67 27.67
C ASN A 7 76.85 -20.22 26.57
N GLN A 8 75.58 -19.88 26.77
CA GLN A 8 74.64 -19.85 27.89
C GLN A 8 73.31 -19.32 27.26
N LEU A 9 72.20 -19.61 27.93
CA LEU A 9 70.94 -18.85 27.93
C LEU A 9 69.85 -19.15 26.88
N THR A 10 68.70 -19.51 27.44
CA THR A 10 67.36 -19.82 26.93
C THR A 10 66.58 -18.61 26.43
N ASN A 11 65.64 -18.84 25.49
CA ASN A 11 64.32 -18.19 25.46
C ASN A 11 63.26 -19.14 24.86
N PRO A 12 61.97 -19.00 25.25
CA PRO A 12 60.93 -20.02 25.07
C PRO A 12 60.26 -19.94 23.69
N VAL A 13 59.88 -21.10 23.14
CA VAL A 13 59.04 -21.20 21.93
C VAL A 13 57.57 -21.11 22.34
N GLU A 14 56.91 -20.05 21.88
CA GLU A 14 55.47 -19.84 21.96
C GLU A 14 54.73 -20.87 21.09
N THR A 15 53.72 -21.51 21.68
CA THR A 15 52.80 -22.43 21.00
C THR A 15 51.90 -21.67 20.01
N PRO A 16 51.80 -22.06 18.73
CA PRO A 16 50.86 -21.43 17.80
C PRO A 16 49.41 -21.84 18.12
N VAL A 17 48.55 -20.83 18.28
CA VAL A 17 47.09 -20.97 18.45
C VAL A 17 46.45 -21.39 17.11
N GLN A 18 45.75 -22.52 17.10
CA GLN A 18 45.02 -23.02 15.94
C GLN A 18 43.56 -22.51 15.99
N PRO A 19 43.04 -21.81 14.95
CA PRO A 19 41.66 -21.32 14.97
C PRO A 19 40.63 -22.43 14.70
N SER A 20 39.56 -22.40 15.49
CA SER A 20 38.38 -23.26 15.44
C SER A 20 37.64 -23.14 14.10
N GLN A 21 37.54 -24.24 13.35
CA GLN A 21 36.69 -24.33 12.17
C GLN A 21 35.21 -24.43 12.58
N HIS A 22 34.43 -23.37 12.38
CA HIS A 22 32.98 -23.48 12.29
C HIS A 22 32.60 -23.98 10.89
N SER A 23 31.86 -25.08 10.82
CA SER A 23 31.29 -25.57 9.56
C SER A 23 30.24 -24.59 9.04
N VAL A 24 30.53 -23.92 7.93
CA VAL A 24 29.52 -23.18 7.17
C VAL A 24 28.67 -24.20 6.41
N ASN A 25 27.45 -24.44 6.92
CA ASN A 25 26.45 -25.26 6.25
C ASN A 25 25.97 -24.54 4.97
N ASN A 26 26.55 -24.92 3.83
CA ASN A 26 26.13 -24.45 2.51
C ASN A 26 24.85 -25.20 2.09
N GLN A 27 23.70 -24.65 2.46
CA GLN A 27 22.40 -25.08 1.94
C GLN A 27 22.17 -24.46 0.54
N ARG A 28 22.91 -24.93 -0.47
CA ARG A 28 22.57 -24.72 -1.89
C ARG A 28 21.40 -25.66 -2.25
N GLY A 29 20.17 -25.20 -2.02
CA GLY A 29 18.94 -25.91 -2.39
C GLY A 29 18.14 -25.15 -3.45
N ASN A 30 18.10 -25.69 -4.68
CA ASN A 30 17.07 -25.52 -5.72
C ASN A 30 16.39 -24.14 -5.94
N PHE A 31 17.14 -23.03 -5.91
CA PHE A 31 16.60 -21.69 -6.20
C PHE A 31 16.02 -21.48 -7.63
N PRO A 32 16.48 -22.12 -8.73
CA PRO A 32 15.95 -21.79 -10.05
C PRO A 32 14.57 -22.42 -10.34
N ILE A 33 14.21 -23.51 -9.67
CA ILE A 33 12.93 -24.20 -9.90
C ILE A 33 11.78 -23.44 -9.24
N VAL A 34 11.99 -22.91 -8.03
CA VAL A 34 10.99 -22.10 -7.30
C VAL A 34 10.71 -20.79 -8.04
N LEU A 35 11.75 -20.16 -8.60
CA LEU A 35 11.60 -18.95 -9.42
C LEU A 35 10.78 -19.22 -10.69
N GLY A 36 11.02 -20.36 -11.35
CA GLY A 36 10.26 -20.76 -12.54
C GLY A 36 8.77 -21.01 -12.27
N VAL A 37 8.44 -21.64 -11.13
CA VAL A 37 7.03 -21.89 -10.75
C VAL A 37 6.31 -20.59 -10.35
N LEU A 38 6.99 -19.66 -9.69
CA LEU A 38 6.43 -18.35 -9.33
C LEU A 38 6.09 -17.52 -10.58
N VAL A 39 7.00 -17.44 -11.56
CA VAL A 39 6.76 -16.71 -12.81
C VAL A 39 5.56 -17.29 -13.56
N LEU A 40 5.42 -18.62 -13.59
CA LEU A 40 4.32 -19.27 -14.30
C LEU A 40 2.96 -19.03 -13.61
N LEU A 41 2.92 -18.97 -12.28
CA LEU A 41 1.71 -18.60 -11.53
C LEU A 41 1.30 -17.14 -11.73
N PHE A 42 2.26 -16.22 -11.87
CA PHE A 42 1.96 -14.80 -12.15
C PHE A 42 1.45 -14.58 -13.58
N VAL A 43 2.00 -15.27 -14.58
CA VAL A 43 1.51 -15.17 -15.98
C VAL A 43 0.10 -15.77 -16.12
N VAL A 44 -0.17 -16.91 -15.48
CA VAL A 44 -1.49 -17.56 -15.53
C VAL A 44 -2.52 -16.81 -14.68
N GLY A 45 -2.13 -16.30 -13.50
CA GLY A 45 -3.00 -15.51 -12.62
C GLY A 45 -3.35 -14.12 -13.16
N GLY A 46 -2.39 -13.44 -13.79
CA GLY A 46 -2.63 -12.15 -14.45
C GLY A 46 -3.42 -12.28 -15.77
N GLY A 47 -3.17 -13.33 -16.55
CA GLY A 47 -3.83 -13.54 -17.85
C GLY A 47 -5.29 -13.98 -17.77
N ALA A 48 -5.65 -14.83 -16.80
CA ALA A 48 -7.02 -15.32 -16.65
C ALA A 48 -7.98 -14.24 -16.10
N TYR A 49 -7.48 -13.27 -15.34
CA TYR A 49 -8.29 -12.18 -14.81
C TYR A 49 -8.77 -11.22 -15.91
N TYR A 50 -8.01 -11.05 -16.99
CA TYR A 50 -8.36 -10.13 -18.08
C TYR A 50 -9.34 -10.73 -19.11
N LEU A 51 -9.43 -12.06 -19.22
CA LEU A 51 -10.28 -12.74 -20.21
C LEU A 51 -11.64 -13.21 -19.67
N GLY A 52 -11.90 -13.10 -18.36
CA GLY A 52 -13.12 -13.61 -17.73
C GLY A 52 -14.33 -12.67 -17.66
N ILE A 53 -14.19 -11.38 -17.99
CA ILE A 53 -15.23 -10.35 -17.73
C ILE A 53 -16.05 -9.98 -18.99
N GLN A 54 -15.85 -10.65 -20.12
CA GLN A 54 -16.71 -10.47 -21.30
C GLN A 54 -17.55 -11.71 -21.60
N ARG A 55 -18.70 -11.83 -20.94
CA ARG A 55 -19.90 -12.52 -21.44
C ARG A 55 -21.07 -12.32 -20.47
N ASN A 56 -21.82 -11.24 -20.69
CA ASN A 56 -23.29 -11.21 -20.69
C ASN A 56 -23.76 -9.74 -20.70
N ASN A 57 -24.13 -9.25 -21.89
CA ASN A 57 -25.50 -8.79 -22.11
C ASN A 57 -25.69 -8.42 -23.58
N SER A 58 -26.60 -9.15 -24.22
CA SER A 58 -27.07 -8.96 -25.58
C SER A 58 -27.93 -7.69 -25.67
N GLN A 59 -27.59 -6.85 -26.65
CA GLN A 59 -28.41 -5.98 -27.52
C GLN A 59 -29.51 -5.03 -26.94
N PRO A 60 -29.63 -3.78 -27.48
CA PRO A 60 -30.51 -2.75 -26.92
C PRO A 60 -31.92 -2.79 -27.53
N SER A 61 -32.94 -2.68 -26.68
CA SER A 61 -34.29 -2.33 -27.11
C SER A 61 -34.51 -0.82 -26.94
N GLN A 62 -34.74 -0.15 -28.07
CA GLN A 62 -35.32 1.19 -28.14
C GLN A 62 -36.70 1.23 -27.47
N VAL A 63 -36.97 2.28 -26.69
CA VAL A 63 -38.32 2.81 -26.49
C VAL A 63 -38.26 4.32 -26.62
N ASN A 64 -39.00 4.85 -27.59
CA ASN A 64 -39.19 6.27 -27.89
C ASN A 64 -40.20 6.90 -26.90
N ASN A 65 -39.80 8.01 -26.26
CA ASN A 65 -40.47 9.33 -26.06
C ASN A 65 -42.00 9.44 -25.76
N PRO A 66 -42.52 10.62 -25.32
CA PRO A 66 -42.13 11.55 -24.24
C PRO A 66 -43.27 11.73 -23.21
N SER A 67 -42.98 12.20 -21.99
CA SER A 67 -44.01 12.96 -21.24
C SER A 67 -43.38 13.95 -20.27
N SER A 68 -43.85 15.19 -20.42
CA SER A 68 -43.53 16.38 -19.67
C SER A 68 -44.05 16.37 -18.24
N THR A 69 -43.49 17.30 -17.44
CA THR A 69 -44.01 17.93 -16.21
C THR A 69 -43.48 17.34 -14.89
N THR A 70 -42.52 18.02 -14.26
CA THR A 70 -42.75 18.97 -13.13
C THR A 70 -41.43 19.25 -12.44
N HIS A 71 -41.07 20.53 -12.33
CA HIS A 71 -39.98 21.01 -11.49
C HIS A 71 -40.23 20.64 -10.02
N GLN A 72 -39.41 19.76 -9.46
CA GLN A 72 -39.17 19.73 -8.02
C GLN A 72 -37.67 19.86 -7.79
N THR A 73 -37.29 21.07 -7.38
CA THR A 73 -36.00 21.40 -6.79
C THR A 73 -35.87 20.62 -5.49
N ASN A 74 -35.37 19.39 -5.56
CA ASN A 74 -34.88 18.70 -4.38
C ASN A 74 -33.49 19.28 -4.10
N GLU A 75 -33.42 20.15 -3.09
CA GLU A 75 -32.16 20.54 -2.45
C GLU A 75 -31.39 19.26 -2.10
N VAL A 76 -30.31 19.02 -2.84
CA VAL A 76 -29.27 18.08 -2.43
C VAL A 76 -28.67 18.68 -1.17
N SER A 77 -29.17 18.22 -0.02
CA SER A 77 -28.62 18.52 1.29
C SER A 77 -27.16 18.02 1.28
N SER A 78 -26.25 18.93 0.95
CA SER A 78 -24.83 18.77 1.16
C SER A 78 -24.64 18.60 2.67
N ARG A 79 -24.50 17.35 3.13
CA ARG A 79 -23.95 17.08 4.47
C ARG A 79 -22.52 17.59 4.47
N THR A 80 -22.37 18.85 4.85
CA THR A 80 -21.13 19.39 5.37
C THR A 80 -20.76 18.51 6.56
N THR A 81 -19.81 17.60 6.33
CA THR A 81 -19.22 16.82 7.41
C THR A 81 -18.51 17.83 8.31
N ALA A 82 -18.87 17.85 9.59
CA ALA A 82 -18.28 18.76 10.56
C ALA A 82 -16.74 18.70 10.49
N PRO A 83 -16.04 19.83 10.67
CA PRO A 83 -14.58 19.83 10.70
C PRO A 83 -14.13 18.86 11.80
N VAL A 84 -13.37 17.83 11.39
CA VAL A 84 -12.70 16.92 12.31
C VAL A 84 -11.72 17.77 13.11
N THR A 85 -12.00 17.97 14.41
CA THR A 85 -11.07 18.64 15.33
C THR A 85 -9.76 17.87 15.33
N ILE A 86 -8.69 18.52 14.88
CA ILE A 86 -7.37 17.90 14.72
C ILE A 86 -6.63 18.02 16.04
N ASP A 87 -6.61 16.95 16.84
CA ASP A 87 -5.69 16.87 17.98
C ASP A 87 -4.27 16.60 17.45
N ASN A 88 -3.39 17.59 17.63
CA ASN A 88 -1.93 17.56 17.47
C ASN A 88 -1.35 17.11 16.10
N VAL A 89 -1.46 17.99 15.09
CA VAL A 89 -0.70 17.91 13.82
C VAL A 89 0.78 18.29 13.95
N ASN A 90 1.22 18.81 15.10
CA ASN A 90 2.56 19.41 15.26
C ASN A 90 3.72 18.41 15.17
N GLU A 91 3.46 17.10 15.26
CA GLU A 91 4.47 16.05 15.12
C GLU A 91 4.40 15.33 13.76
N TRP A 92 3.46 15.71 12.90
CA TRP A 92 3.31 15.07 11.61
C TRP A 92 4.44 15.49 10.65
N LYS A 93 4.89 14.53 9.85
CA LYS A 93 5.91 14.76 8.83
C LYS A 93 5.24 15.13 7.52
N THR A 94 5.86 16.01 6.74
CA THR A 94 5.38 16.40 5.41
C THR A 94 6.04 15.53 4.34
N TYR A 95 5.23 14.96 3.46
CA TYR A 95 5.66 14.43 2.17
C TYR A 95 5.36 15.46 1.09
N THR A 96 6.31 15.68 0.19
CA THR A 96 6.16 16.55 -0.98
C THR A 96 6.58 15.78 -2.21
N ASP A 97 5.72 15.78 -3.23
CA ASP A 97 6.06 15.34 -4.57
C ASP A 97 6.37 16.57 -5.42
N GLU A 98 7.67 16.84 -5.63
CA GLU A 98 8.11 18.02 -6.37
C GLU A 98 7.78 17.97 -7.87
N LYS A 99 7.55 16.78 -8.41
CA LYS A 99 7.24 16.57 -9.84
C LYS A 99 5.75 16.75 -10.09
N LEU A 100 4.93 16.14 -9.24
CA LEU A 100 3.47 16.22 -9.30
C LEU A 100 2.90 17.37 -8.45
N LYS A 101 3.75 18.23 -7.90
CA LYS A 101 3.36 19.49 -7.25
C LYS A 101 2.22 19.32 -6.24
N TYR A 102 2.38 18.36 -5.32
CA TYR A 102 1.49 18.22 -4.18
C TYR A 102 2.27 17.87 -2.92
N ARG A 103 1.65 18.15 -1.78
CA ARG A 103 2.14 17.76 -0.47
C ARG A 103 1.01 17.26 0.41
N LEU A 104 1.36 16.44 1.40
CA LEU A 104 0.47 16.02 2.47
C LEU A 104 1.28 15.74 3.74
N GLN A 105 0.60 15.67 4.87
CA GLN A 105 1.21 15.26 6.12
C GLN A 105 0.84 13.82 6.47
N TYR A 106 1.75 13.13 7.16
CA TYR A 106 1.57 11.79 7.67
C TYR A 106 2.05 11.68 9.11
N ALA A 107 1.46 10.75 9.86
CA ALA A 107 1.79 10.55 11.28
C ALA A 107 3.27 10.16 11.46
N PRO A 108 3.91 10.59 12.56
CA PRO A 108 5.30 10.24 12.84
C PRO A 108 5.49 8.74 13.05
N ASN A 109 6.75 8.29 12.96
CA ASN A 109 7.16 6.90 13.20
C ASN A 109 6.42 5.85 12.37
N PRO A 110 6.37 6.00 11.02
CA PRO A 110 5.84 4.94 10.18
C PRO A 110 6.68 3.67 10.36
N LEU A 111 6.04 2.51 10.21
CA LEU A 111 6.73 1.25 9.98
C LEU A 111 7.66 1.43 8.79
N GLN A 112 8.89 0.92 8.89
CA GLN A 112 9.84 1.02 7.80
C GLN A 112 9.18 0.43 6.55
N PRO A 113 9.11 1.17 5.44
CA PRO A 113 8.50 0.64 4.24
C PRO A 113 9.28 -0.60 3.83
N MET A 114 8.58 -1.71 3.62
CA MET A 114 9.14 -2.90 3.01
C MET A 114 9.36 -2.55 1.53
N ARG A 115 10.43 -1.81 1.24
CA ARG A 115 10.75 -1.36 -0.11
C ARG A 115 11.36 -2.51 -0.88
N THR A 116 10.86 -2.73 -2.09
CA THR A 116 11.69 -3.38 -3.12
C THR A 116 12.51 -2.28 -3.79
N GLU A 117 13.78 -2.55 -4.09
CA GLU A 117 14.64 -1.61 -4.81
C GLU A 117 13.99 -1.29 -6.17
N GLY A 118 13.58 -0.02 -6.37
CA GLY A 118 12.87 0.43 -7.58
C GLY A 118 11.49 1.07 -7.34
N ASP A 119 10.93 1.01 -6.11
CA ASP A 119 9.62 1.61 -5.81
C ASP A 119 9.68 3.15 -5.82
N THR A 120 8.96 3.77 -6.76
CA THR A 120 8.78 5.23 -6.86
C THR A 120 7.58 5.76 -6.08
N SER A 121 6.83 4.89 -5.40
CA SER A 121 5.61 5.24 -4.66
C SER A 121 5.92 5.51 -3.18
N PHE A 122 5.34 6.60 -2.66
CA PHE A 122 5.35 6.85 -1.22
C PHE A 122 4.42 5.86 -0.52
N ILE A 123 4.95 5.16 0.48
CA ILE A 123 4.22 4.16 1.26
C ILE A 123 4.54 4.36 2.74
N VAL A 124 3.51 4.38 3.58
CA VAL A 124 3.63 4.43 5.04
C VAL A 124 2.73 3.39 5.69
N GLY A 125 3.25 2.70 6.70
CA GLY A 125 2.51 1.71 7.47
C GLY A 125 2.46 2.05 8.96
N TYR A 126 1.42 1.60 9.65
CA TYR A 126 1.27 1.79 11.11
C TYR A 126 0.56 0.60 11.75
N PHE A 127 0.79 0.40 13.05
CA PHE A 127 0.03 -0.60 13.81
C PHE A 127 -1.40 -0.14 14.10
N ILE A 128 -2.35 -1.05 13.86
CA ILE A 128 -3.76 -0.94 14.24
C ILE A 128 -3.85 -1.05 15.76
N ASN A 129 -3.44 -2.19 16.34
CA ASN A 129 -3.59 -2.48 17.77
C ASN A 129 -2.37 -3.20 18.34
N GLY A 130 -1.45 -2.44 18.95
CA GLY A 130 -0.19 -3.00 19.44
C GLY A 130 0.65 -3.65 18.33
N GLY A 131 1.85 -4.09 18.67
CA GLY A 131 2.76 -4.70 17.72
C GLY A 131 4.19 -4.30 17.99
N ASN A 132 5.11 -5.21 17.72
CA ASN A 132 6.53 -4.94 17.85
C ASN A 132 7.08 -4.57 16.45
N PRO A 133 7.58 -3.33 16.24
CA PRO A 133 8.16 -2.94 14.95
C PRO A 133 9.39 -3.76 14.56
N ASN A 134 10.03 -4.42 15.53
CA ASN A 134 11.17 -5.31 15.30
C ASN A 134 10.73 -6.76 15.00
N ASN A 135 9.43 -7.06 15.06
CA ASN A 135 8.89 -8.37 14.70
C ASN A 135 8.31 -8.33 13.29
N PHE A 136 9.02 -8.96 12.35
CA PHE A 136 8.61 -9.03 10.95
C PHE A 136 7.20 -9.63 10.75
N GLN A 137 6.83 -10.62 11.56
CA GLN A 137 5.50 -11.24 11.49
C GLN A 137 4.40 -10.26 11.90
N ASP A 138 4.67 -9.40 12.89
CA ASP A 138 3.71 -8.37 13.29
C ASP A 138 3.55 -7.30 12.20
N VAL A 139 4.66 -6.92 11.54
CA VAL A 139 4.66 -5.91 10.46
C VAL A 139 3.92 -6.39 9.22
N GLN A 140 4.04 -7.67 8.87
CA GLN A 140 3.34 -8.26 7.72
C GLN A 140 1.89 -8.65 7.99
N ASN A 141 1.49 -8.70 9.26
CA ASN A 141 0.14 -9.09 9.63
C ASN A 141 -0.84 -7.94 9.35
N SER A 142 -1.73 -8.14 8.39
CA SER A 142 -2.75 -7.15 8.01
C SER A 142 -3.84 -6.97 9.07
N GLU A 143 -3.98 -7.87 10.04
CA GLU A 143 -4.83 -7.67 11.21
C GLU A 143 -4.18 -6.75 12.24
N LYS A 144 -2.86 -6.60 12.19
CA LYS A 144 -2.08 -5.75 13.11
C LYS A 144 -1.63 -4.45 12.48
N THR A 145 -1.55 -4.35 11.17
CA THR A 145 -1.02 -3.17 10.47
C THR A 145 -1.97 -2.67 9.40
N TYR A 146 -1.90 -1.36 9.12
CA TYR A 146 -2.47 -0.77 7.93
C TYR A 146 -1.41 0.00 7.15
N TRP A 147 -1.60 0.09 5.84
CA TRP A 147 -0.69 0.70 4.90
C TRP A 147 -1.44 1.71 4.04
N ILE A 148 -0.82 2.85 3.83
CA ILE A 148 -1.27 3.89 2.90
C ILE A 148 -0.21 4.04 1.82
N SER A 149 -0.62 3.98 0.55
CA SER A 149 0.27 4.17 -0.60
C SER A 149 -0.24 5.27 -1.51
N LEU A 150 0.67 6.09 -2.00
CA LEU A 150 0.40 7.13 -3.00
C LEU A 150 0.82 6.66 -4.38
N GLY A 151 0.04 7.07 -5.36
CA GLY A 151 0.30 6.85 -6.77
C GLY A 151 -0.24 7.99 -7.63
N TYR A 152 0.01 7.88 -8.92
CA TYR A 152 -0.50 8.80 -9.92
C TYR A 152 -0.88 8.05 -11.17
N ILE A 153 -2.06 8.36 -11.70
CA ILE A 153 -2.52 7.86 -12.99
C ILE A 153 -2.58 9.07 -13.91
N SER A 154 -1.77 9.02 -14.98
CA SER A 154 -1.72 10.09 -15.97
C SER A 154 -3.03 10.21 -16.74
N GLU A 155 -3.27 11.37 -17.35
CA GLU A 155 -4.46 11.61 -18.16
C GLU A 155 -4.60 10.62 -19.33
N SER A 156 -3.49 10.26 -19.98
CA SER A 156 -3.49 9.28 -21.07
C SER A 156 -3.82 7.86 -20.59
N GLN A 157 -3.45 7.50 -19.37
CA GLN A 157 -3.86 6.24 -18.76
C GLN A 157 -5.34 6.30 -18.35
N LEU A 158 -5.80 7.43 -17.81
CA LEU A 158 -7.20 7.61 -17.44
C LEU A 158 -8.15 7.52 -18.63
N SER A 159 -7.77 8.06 -19.79
CA SER A 159 -8.64 8.07 -20.98
C SER A 159 -8.93 6.67 -21.53
N VAL A 160 -8.07 5.69 -21.24
CA VAL A 160 -8.26 4.29 -21.60
C VAL A 160 -8.83 3.46 -20.44
N MET A 161 -8.94 4.04 -19.24
CA MET A 161 -9.63 3.43 -18.10
C MET A 161 -11.14 3.66 -18.23
N GLY A 162 -11.92 2.62 -17.97
CA GLY A 162 -13.37 2.73 -17.91
C GLY A 162 -13.85 3.53 -16.68
N ILE A 163 -15.17 3.66 -16.57
CA ILE A 163 -15.82 4.22 -15.39
C ILE A 163 -15.54 3.27 -14.20
N ASP A 164 -15.14 3.84 -13.06
CA ASP A 164 -14.92 3.04 -11.86
C ASP A 164 -16.24 2.70 -11.15
N TYR A 165 -16.17 1.85 -10.13
CA TYR A 165 -17.38 1.40 -9.43
C TYR A 165 -18.17 2.58 -8.87
N CYS A 166 -17.53 3.55 -8.20
CA CYS A 166 -18.23 4.68 -7.58
C CYS A 166 -18.72 5.74 -8.56
N GLY A 167 -18.10 5.86 -9.73
CA GLY A 167 -18.61 6.64 -10.86
C GLY A 167 -19.82 5.98 -11.53
N ALA A 168 -19.87 4.65 -11.55
CA ALA A 168 -21.02 3.90 -12.07
C ALA A 168 -22.17 3.76 -11.06
N ASN A 169 -21.87 3.78 -9.75
CA ASN A 169 -22.82 3.49 -8.67
C ASN A 169 -22.89 4.65 -7.67
N THR A 170 -23.21 5.86 -8.15
CA THR A 170 -23.20 7.10 -7.34
C THR A 170 -24.14 7.08 -6.12
N ASN A 171 -25.13 6.18 -6.10
CA ASN A 171 -26.10 6.06 -5.01
C ASN A 171 -25.68 5.05 -3.92
N ASP A 172 -24.60 4.31 -4.13
CA ASP A 172 -24.07 3.35 -3.14
C ASP A 172 -23.30 4.09 -2.03
N SER A 173 -24.04 4.79 -1.18
CA SER A 173 -23.47 5.53 -0.03
C SER A 173 -22.84 4.63 1.04
N SER A 174 -23.03 3.30 0.95
CA SER A 174 -22.42 2.35 1.87
C SER A 174 -20.94 2.10 1.55
N ARG A 175 -20.58 2.21 0.26
CA ARG A 175 -19.22 1.99 -0.26
C ARG A 175 -18.57 3.25 -0.79
N CYS A 176 -19.33 4.12 -1.44
CA CYS A 176 -18.83 5.29 -2.13
C CYS A 176 -18.97 6.54 -1.25
N GLY A 177 -17.87 7.25 -1.08
CA GLY A 177 -17.81 8.52 -0.37
C GLY A 177 -17.27 9.63 -1.26
N THR A 178 -17.56 10.86 -0.89
CA THR A 178 -16.97 12.06 -1.46
C THR A 178 -16.21 12.84 -0.39
N ILE A 179 -15.15 13.51 -0.79
CA ILE A 179 -14.39 14.42 0.06
C ILE A 179 -13.89 15.60 -0.77
N THR A 180 -13.96 16.80 -0.21
CA THR A 180 -13.33 17.97 -0.83
C THR A 180 -11.91 18.10 -0.28
N VAL A 181 -10.92 17.99 -1.15
CA VAL A 181 -9.50 18.07 -0.80
C VAL A 181 -8.90 19.23 -1.57
N ASN A 182 -8.38 20.24 -0.86
CA ASN A 182 -7.84 21.46 -1.47
C ASN A 182 -8.81 22.10 -2.50
N GLY A 183 -10.11 22.12 -2.21
CA GLY A 183 -11.16 22.64 -3.10
C GLY A 183 -11.57 21.70 -4.24
N VAL A 184 -10.93 20.54 -4.38
CA VAL A 184 -11.24 19.55 -5.42
C VAL A 184 -12.15 18.45 -4.86
N ASN A 185 -13.30 18.26 -5.48
CA ASN A 185 -14.18 17.14 -5.17
C ASN A 185 -13.53 15.83 -5.61
N SER A 186 -13.25 14.98 -4.62
CA SER A 186 -12.54 13.71 -4.75
C SER A 186 -13.46 12.58 -4.34
N LEU A 187 -13.32 11.44 -5.02
CA LEU A 187 -14.10 10.23 -4.73
C LEU A 187 -13.29 9.28 -3.86
N ILE A 188 -13.98 8.57 -2.97
CA ILE A 188 -13.43 7.48 -2.17
C ILE A 188 -14.26 6.22 -2.41
N ASP A 189 -13.64 5.15 -2.90
CA ASP A 189 -14.20 3.81 -2.89
C ASP A 189 -13.67 3.09 -1.65
N TRP A 190 -14.54 2.72 -0.69
CA TRP A 190 -14.16 2.04 0.56
C TRP A 190 -14.16 0.52 0.48
N GLY A 191 -14.63 -0.06 -0.62
CA GLY A 191 -15.14 -1.43 -0.65
C GLY A 191 -14.49 -2.32 -1.69
N ILE A 192 -13.23 -2.10 -2.04
CA ILE A 192 -12.51 -2.96 -3.00
C ILE A 192 -12.06 -4.23 -2.27
N PRO A 193 -12.63 -5.42 -2.55
CA PRO A 193 -12.18 -6.64 -1.92
C PRO A 193 -10.81 -7.04 -2.47
N ILE A 194 -9.89 -7.40 -1.59
CA ILE A 194 -8.58 -7.93 -1.95
C ILE A 194 -8.31 -9.21 -1.17
N GLU A 195 -7.77 -10.21 -1.87
CA GLU A 195 -7.32 -11.44 -1.24
C GLU A 195 -5.92 -11.26 -0.66
N TYR A 196 -5.69 -11.81 0.51
CA TYR A 196 -4.38 -11.92 1.12
C TYR A 196 -4.18 -13.30 1.73
N THR A 197 -2.92 -13.64 2.00
CA THR A 197 -2.57 -14.89 2.69
C THR A 197 -2.38 -14.59 4.16
N LYS A 198 -3.19 -15.20 5.02
CA LYS A 198 -3.08 -15.12 6.48
C LYS A 198 -2.32 -16.33 7.01
N ILE A 199 -1.42 -16.10 7.96
CA ILE A 199 -0.76 -17.18 8.72
C ILE A 199 -1.48 -17.30 10.06
N ASN A 200 -2.05 -18.46 10.35
CA ASN A 200 -2.74 -18.71 11.61
C ASN A 200 -1.78 -19.17 12.72
N SER A 201 -2.30 -19.34 13.93
CA SER A 201 -1.52 -19.74 15.12
C SER A 201 -0.79 -21.09 14.99
N ASN A 202 -1.18 -21.91 14.01
CA ASN A 202 -0.59 -23.22 13.74
C ASN A 202 0.36 -23.17 12.53
N GLU A 203 0.82 -21.97 12.14
CA GLU A 203 1.69 -21.70 10.99
C GLU A 203 1.11 -22.14 9.63
N LYS A 204 -0.21 -22.40 9.56
CA LYS A 204 -0.88 -22.69 8.30
C LYS A 204 -1.28 -21.41 7.60
N THR A 205 -1.07 -21.39 6.29
CA THR A 205 -1.51 -20.31 5.41
C THR A 205 -2.96 -20.53 4.97
N GLU A 206 -3.81 -19.52 5.11
CA GLU A 206 -5.18 -19.50 4.62
C GLU A 206 -5.43 -18.28 3.74
N LYS A 207 -6.30 -18.44 2.74
CA LYS A 207 -6.79 -17.32 1.93
C LYS A 207 -7.82 -16.56 2.76
N ALA A 208 -7.63 -15.25 2.87
CA ALA A 208 -8.56 -14.35 3.53
C ALA A 208 -8.83 -13.14 2.64
N THR A 209 -9.95 -12.46 2.90
CA THR A 209 -10.35 -11.25 2.18
C THR A 209 -10.35 -10.08 3.14
N GLN A 210 -9.82 -8.95 2.68
CA GLN A 210 -9.95 -7.67 3.37
C GLN A 210 -10.41 -6.59 2.39
N LEU A 211 -10.84 -5.45 2.91
CA LEU A 211 -11.20 -4.29 2.09
C LEU A 211 -10.01 -3.36 1.93
N LYS A 212 -9.86 -2.84 0.71
CA LYS A 212 -9.00 -1.72 0.35
C LYS A 212 -9.87 -0.50 0.03
N ALA A 213 -9.41 0.67 0.44
CA ALA A 213 -9.97 1.93 -0.02
C ALA A 213 -9.10 2.55 -1.12
N PHE A 214 -9.74 3.28 -2.03
CA PHE A 214 -9.10 3.98 -3.13
C PHE A 214 -9.66 5.40 -3.24
N VAL A 215 -8.80 6.39 -3.04
CA VAL A 215 -9.12 7.81 -3.17
C VAL A 215 -8.62 8.32 -4.51
N LYS A 216 -9.45 9.08 -5.22
CA LYS A 216 -9.11 9.74 -6.48
C LYS A 216 -9.17 11.25 -6.30
N ILE A 217 -8.02 11.91 -6.39
CA ILE A 217 -7.90 13.37 -6.33
C ILE A 217 -7.54 13.87 -7.73
N PRO A 218 -8.46 14.52 -8.45
CA PRO A 218 -8.17 15.18 -9.72
C PRO A 218 -6.99 16.13 -9.62
N HIS A 219 -5.99 15.94 -10.48
CA HIS A 219 -4.79 16.77 -10.50
C HIS A 219 -4.99 17.96 -11.46
N PRO A 220 -4.60 19.20 -11.08
CA PRO A 220 -4.88 20.41 -11.88
C PRO A 220 -4.20 20.43 -13.25
N ALA A 221 -3.06 19.75 -13.40
CA ALA A 221 -2.37 19.58 -14.67
C ALA A 221 -2.81 18.32 -15.46
N GLY A 222 -3.95 17.71 -15.11
CA GLY A 222 -4.42 16.46 -15.69
C GLY A 222 -3.97 15.22 -14.92
N GLY A 223 -4.69 14.11 -15.10
CA GLY A 223 -4.51 12.87 -14.34
C GLY A 223 -5.19 12.88 -12.97
N ILE A 224 -4.89 11.86 -12.16
CA ILE A 224 -5.35 11.75 -10.76
C ILE A 224 -4.20 11.33 -9.85
N VAL A 225 -4.12 11.96 -8.69
CA VAL A 225 -3.36 11.43 -7.55
C VAL A 225 -4.23 10.38 -6.87
N THR A 226 -3.65 9.21 -6.60
CA THR A 226 -4.35 8.07 -6.01
C THR A 226 -3.82 7.80 -4.62
N ILE A 227 -4.72 7.58 -3.65
CA ILE A 227 -4.33 7.12 -2.31
C ILE A 227 -5.02 5.78 -2.06
N GLU A 228 -4.25 4.73 -1.83
CA GLU A 228 -4.79 3.44 -1.41
C GLU A 228 -4.60 3.25 0.08
N LEU A 229 -5.60 2.67 0.75
CA LEU A 229 -5.53 2.31 2.16
C LEU A 229 -5.94 0.85 2.34
N GLN A 230 -5.15 0.06 3.07
CA GLN A 230 -5.49 -1.32 3.40
C GLN A 230 -4.91 -1.78 4.76
N PRO A 231 -5.67 -2.53 5.58
CA PRO A 231 -7.10 -2.78 5.43
C PRO A 231 -7.93 -1.55 5.81
N VAL A 232 -9.19 -1.54 5.38
CA VAL A 232 -10.18 -0.54 5.79
C VAL A 232 -10.78 -0.92 7.15
N VAL A 233 -10.31 -0.27 8.21
CA VAL A 233 -10.77 -0.41 9.60
C VAL A 233 -10.96 0.98 10.22
N PRO A 234 -11.72 1.15 11.33
CA PRO A 234 -12.01 2.48 11.88
C PRO A 234 -10.77 3.35 12.11
N LYS A 235 -9.70 2.78 12.70
CA LYS A 235 -8.45 3.51 12.95
C LYS A 235 -7.74 3.94 11.67
N SER A 236 -7.74 3.09 10.64
CA SER A 236 -7.08 3.40 9.37
C SER A 236 -7.86 4.42 8.55
N LYS A 237 -9.21 4.38 8.63
CA LYS A 237 -10.09 5.43 8.09
C LYS A 237 -9.80 6.79 8.69
N GLU A 238 -9.69 6.86 10.02
CA GLU A 238 -9.36 8.11 10.73
C GLU A 238 -8.02 8.67 10.29
N ALA A 239 -6.99 7.83 10.20
CA ALA A 239 -5.67 8.23 9.73
C ALA A 239 -5.70 8.77 8.29
N LEU A 240 -6.41 8.10 7.39
CA LEU A 240 -6.57 8.56 6.00
C LEU A 240 -7.31 9.89 5.92
N TYR A 241 -8.40 10.09 6.66
CA TYR A 241 -9.11 11.37 6.69
C TYR A 241 -8.23 12.52 7.19
N LYS A 242 -7.43 12.29 8.24
CA LYS A 242 -6.45 13.28 8.73
C LYS A 242 -5.35 13.56 7.69
N MET A 243 -4.87 12.55 6.98
CA MET A 243 -3.92 12.75 5.89
C MET A 243 -4.53 13.61 4.76
N LEU A 244 -5.75 13.28 4.33
CA LEU A 244 -6.46 14.00 3.28
C LEU A 244 -6.76 15.46 3.64
N SER A 245 -7.03 15.76 4.92
CA SER A 245 -7.28 17.15 5.35
C SER A 245 -6.05 18.06 5.24
N THR A 246 -4.85 17.47 5.16
CA THR A 246 -3.58 18.20 5.00
C THR A 246 -3.08 18.25 3.55
N PHE A 247 -3.74 17.54 2.64
CA PHE A 247 -3.34 17.46 1.25
C PHE A 247 -3.53 18.81 0.55
N GLN A 248 -2.51 19.24 -0.19
CA GLN A 248 -2.51 20.50 -0.94
C GLN A 248 -1.72 20.34 -2.23
N PHE A 249 -2.25 20.90 -3.32
CA PHE A 249 -1.43 21.17 -4.50
C PHE A 249 -0.53 22.37 -4.22
N THR A 250 0.70 22.28 -4.70
CA THR A 250 1.72 23.33 -4.62
C THR A 250 1.82 24.01 -5.98
N ASN A 251 2.15 25.30 -6.00
CA ASN A 251 2.36 26.05 -7.24
C ASN A 251 3.74 25.78 -7.86
#